data_AF-A0A7S4GK23-F1
#
_entry.id   AF-A0A7S4GK23-F1
#
_cell.length_a   1.000
_cell.length_b   1.000
_cell.length_c   1.000
_cell.angle_alpha   90.00
_cell.angle_beta   90.00
_cell.angle_gamma   90.00
#
_symmetry.space_group_name_H-M   'P 1'
#
loop_
_entity.id
_entity.type
_entity.pdbx_description
1 polymer ?
#
loop_
_entity_poly.entity_id
_entity_poly.type
_entity_poly.pdbx_seq_one_letter_code
_entity_poly.pdbx_strand_id
1 'polypeptide(L)'
;LQQCRAPGPIFLEAESPNIGRVTLPPAIVSAIRSSTATRITVPLPMRVKWIRRQYSYFENECIDLLFDKIRRLKERVGGKTMDRWLQLCAEGDFETFVGEILVQYYDPLYTHTSGKADRQAQQLDIDGSDASYERAAKQLMEQVGVC
;
A
#
# COMPACT_ATOMS: atom_id res chain seq x y z
N LEU A 1 14.60 -15.15 20.62
CA LEU A 1 13.45 -14.99 19.71
C LEU A 1 12.31 -15.83 20.26
N GLN A 2 11.43 -15.24 21.07
CA GLN A 2 10.23 -15.91 21.57
C GLN A 2 9.42 -16.40 20.36
N GLN A 3 9.00 -17.66 20.41
CA GLN A 3 8.17 -18.27 19.38
C GLN A 3 6.85 -17.49 19.31
N CYS A 4 6.63 -16.75 18.23
CA CYS A 4 5.31 -16.25 17.88
C CYS A 4 4.43 -17.47 17.53
N ARG A 5 3.79 -18.06 18.53
CA ARG A 5 2.82 -19.13 18.33
C ARG A 5 1.44 -18.47 18.16
N ALA A 6 1.19 -17.92 16.97
CA ALA A 6 -0.16 -17.54 16.60
C ALA A 6 -0.96 -18.83 16.32
N PRO A 7 -2.12 -19.07 16.97
CA PRO A 7 -2.92 -20.28 16.76
C PRO A 7 -3.69 -20.29 15.42
N GLY A 8 -3.37 -19.38 14.49
CA GLY A 8 -4.08 -19.19 13.24
C GLY A 8 -3.17 -18.72 12.11
N PRO A 9 -3.70 -18.62 10.89
CA PRO A 9 -2.98 -18.16 9.71
C PRO A 9 -2.43 -16.75 9.93
N ILE A 10 -1.20 -16.53 9.46
CA ILE A 10 -0.53 -15.24 9.50
C ILE A 10 -0.62 -14.64 8.10
N PHE A 11 -1.35 -13.53 7.99
CA PHE A 11 -1.35 -12.71 6.79
C PHE A 11 -0.30 -11.62 6.94
N LEU A 12 0.49 -11.41 5.90
CA LEU A 12 1.44 -10.33 5.81
C LEU A 12 1.23 -9.61 4.49
N GLU A 13 1.36 -8.28 4.50
CA GLU A 13 1.49 -7.53 3.27
C GLU A 13 2.76 -7.97 2.52
N ALA A 14 2.82 -7.71 1.21
CA ALA A 14 4.00 -7.98 0.38
C ALA A 14 5.12 -6.98 0.71
N GLU A 15 5.55 -7.01 1.96
CA GLU A 15 6.42 -6.03 2.58
C GLU A 15 7.86 -6.20 2.10
N SER A 16 8.54 -5.07 1.97
CA SER A 16 9.94 -5.05 1.63
C SER A 16 10.77 -5.71 2.74
N PRO A 17 11.92 -6.33 2.41
CA PRO A 17 12.90 -6.72 3.43
C PRO A 17 13.33 -5.59 4.36
N ASN A 18 13.13 -4.33 3.96
CA ASN A 18 13.46 -3.15 4.75
C ASN A 18 12.21 -2.27 4.95
N ILE A 19 11.84 -2.06 6.21
CA ILE A 19 10.73 -1.22 6.68
C ILE A 19 11.34 -0.03 7.44
N GLY A 20 11.53 1.09 6.76
CA GLY A 20 12.22 2.25 7.35
C GLY A 20 13.64 1.88 7.81
N ARG A 21 13.87 1.85 9.13
CA ARG A 21 15.16 1.46 9.74
C ARG A 21 15.22 0.00 10.19
N VAL A 22 14.13 -0.75 10.02
CA VAL A 22 14.02 -2.15 10.44
C VAL A 22 14.27 -3.04 9.23
N THR A 23 15.25 -3.94 9.35
CA THR A 23 15.50 -4.98 8.35
C THR A 23 14.93 -6.29 8.84
N LEU A 24 14.09 -6.92 8.02
CA LEU A 24 13.52 -8.23 8.30
C LEU A 24 14.62 -9.32 8.26
N PRO A 25 14.63 -10.26 9.21
CA PRO A 25 15.51 -11.43 9.16
C PRO A 25 15.37 -12.19 7.83
N PRO A 26 16.48 -12.72 7.26
CA PRO A 26 16.44 -13.46 5.99
C PRO A 26 15.45 -14.62 5.97
N ALA A 27 15.27 -15.31 7.10
CA ALA A 27 14.29 -16.39 7.24
C ALA A 27 12.84 -15.91 7.02
N ILE A 28 12.49 -14.72 7.52
CA ILE A 28 11.16 -14.13 7.31
C ILE A 28 10.99 -13.73 5.85
N VAL A 29 12.00 -13.08 5.26
CA VAL A 29 11.97 -12.69 3.84
C VAL A 29 11.80 -13.91 2.93
N SER A 30 12.50 -15.01 3.25
CA SER A 30 12.33 -16.27 2.51
C SER A 30 10.92 -16.83 2.65
N ALA A 31 10.34 -16.81 3.86
CA ALA A 31 8.98 -17.30 4.09
C ALA A 31 7.93 -16.49 3.29
N ILE A 32 8.03 -15.16 3.28
CA ILE A 32 7.16 -14.26 2.48
C ILE A 32 7.28 -14.58 0.98
N ARG A 33 8.50 -14.79 0.48
CA ARG A 33 8.71 -15.06 -0.96
C ARG A 33 8.19 -16.44 -1.39
N SER A 34 8.12 -17.40 -0.47
CA SER A 34 7.61 -18.74 -0.75
C SER A 34 6.13 -18.93 -0.45
N SER A 35 5.48 -17.98 0.24
CA SER A 35 4.06 -18.10 0.59
C SER A 35 3.15 -17.89 -0.61
N THR A 36 1.92 -18.39 -0.49
CA THR A 36 0.83 -18.05 -1.41
C THR A 36 0.62 -16.54 -1.42
N ALA A 37 0.59 -15.94 -2.60
CA ALA A 37 0.33 -14.52 -2.77
C ALA A 37 -1.14 -14.30 -3.19
N THR A 38 -1.76 -13.30 -2.60
CA THR A 38 -3.09 -12.83 -2.99
C THR A 38 -3.01 -11.33 -3.30
N ARG A 39 -3.46 -10.95 -4.48
CA ARG A 39 -3.52 -9.56 -4.91
C ARG A 39 -4.90 -8.99 -4.62
N ILE A 40 -4.94 -7.96 -3.79
CA ILE A 40 -6.15 -7.22 -3.50
C ILE A 40 -6.19 -5.97 -4.37
N THR A 41 -7.26 -5.80 -5.15
CA THR A 41 -7.50 -4.61 -5.97
C THR A 41 -8.63 -3.80 -5.37
N VAL A 42 -8.38 -2.51 -5.15
CA VAL A 42 -9.38 -1.55 -4.66
C VAL A 42 -9.43 -0.36 -5.64
N PRO A 43 -10.62 0.11 -6.04
CA PRO A 43 -10.76 1.29 -6.88
C PRO A 43 -10.01 2.51 -6.34
N LEU A 44 -9.38 3.28 -7.23
CA LEU A 44 -8.61 4.47 -6.87
C LEU A 44 -9.37 5.45 -5.95
N PRO A 45 -10.65 5.80 -6.21
CA PRO A 45 -11.38 6.73 -5.34
C PRO A 45 -11.46 6.25 -3.88
N MET A 46 -11.60 4.93 -3.67
CA MET A 46 -11.63 4.34 -2.34
C MET A 46 -10.25 4.37 -1.68
N ARG A 47 -9.18 4.04 -2.44
CA ARG A 47 -7.80 4.17 -1.95
C ARG A 47 -7.50 5.61 -1.49
N VAL A 48 -7.86 6.60 -2.31
CA VAL A 48 -7.69 8.02 -2.01
C VAL A 48 -8.45 8.40 -0.73
N LYS A 49 -9.74 8.06 -0.65
CA LYS A 49 -10.57 8.35 0.53
C LYS A 49 -9.99 7.78 1.82
N TRP A 50 -9.51 6.53 1.77
CA TRP A 50 -8.93 5.86 2.94
C TRP A 50 -7.62 6.52 3.39
N ILE A 51 -6.71 6.80 2.45
CA ILE A 51 -5.43 7.44 2.76
C ILE A 51 -5.68 8.84 3.34
N ARG A 52 -6.52 9.65 2.71
CA ARG A 52 -6.85 10.99 3.22
C ARG A 52 -7.45 10.94 4.63
N ARG A 53 -8.30 9.95 4.91
CA ARG A 53 -8.86 9.75 6.26
C ARG A 53 -7.77 9.42 7.29
N GLN A 54 -6.84 8.53 6.96
CA GLN A 54 -5.77 8.09 7.87
C GLN A 54 -4.71 9.17 8.08
N TYR A 55 -4.48 10.00 7.07
CA TYR A 55 -3.40 10.98 7.01
C TYR A 55 -3.91 12.44 7.02
N SER A 56 -5.13 12.66 7.51
CA SER A 56 -5.80 13.98 7.49
C SER A 56 -5.02 15.08 8.21
N TYR A 57 -4.15 14.71 9.16
CA TYR A 57 -3.27 15.65 9.86
C TYR A 57 -2.27 16.34 8.92
N PHE A 58 -1.88 15.73 7.78
CA PHE A 58 -1.07 16.43 6.77
C PHE A 58 -1.85 17.55 6.08
N GLU A 59 -3.15 17.38 5.89
CA GLU A 59 -4.03 18.37 5.26
C GLU A 59 -4.34 19.51 6.25
N ASN A 60 -4.52 19.19 7.53
CA ASN A 60 -5.05 20.13 8.53
C ASN A 60 -3.98 20.81 9.41
N GLU A 61 -2.88 20.13 9.72
CA GLU A 61 -1.96 20.55 10.80
C GLU A 61 -0.49 20.60 10.33
N CYS A 62 -0.13 19.80 9.32
CA CYS A 62 1.27 19.51 8.98
C CYS A 62 1.58 19.68 7.48
N ILE A 63 0.97 20.68 6.82
CA ILE A 63 1.11 20.86 5.37
C ILE A 63 2.55 21.17 4.93
N ASP A 64 3.32 21.92 5.73
CA ASP A 64 4.74 22.20 5.43
C ASP A 64 5.58 20.91 5.43
N LEU A 65 5.30 20.00 6.36
CA LEU A 65 5.95 18.70 6.42
C LEU A 65 5.58 17.83 5.20
N LEU A 66 4.36 17.96 4.68
CA LEU A 66 3.95 17.30 3.43
C LEU A 66 4.76 17.84 2.25
N PHE A 67 4.92 19.16 2.12
CA PHE A 67 5.73 19.76 1.05
C PHE A 67 7.19 19.28 1.10
N ASP A 68 7.79 19.21 2.27
CA ASP A 68 9.15 18.70 2.43
C ASP A 68 9.29 17.23 2.02
N LYS A 69 8.26 16.41 2.27
CA LYS A 69 8.23 15.03 1.81
C LYS A 69 8.10 14.93 0.29
N ILE A 70 7.21 15.73 -0.32
CA ILE A 70 7.03 15.77 -1.78
C ILE A 70 8.33 16.17 -2.49
N ARG A 71 9.03 17.19 -1.98
CA ARG A 71 10.30 17.66 -2.58
C ARG A 71 11.38 16.59 -2.64
N ARG A 72 11.39 15.63 -1.72
CA ARG A 72 12.34 14.51 -1.72
C ARG A 72 12.10 13.51 -2.85
N LEU A 73 10.94 13.55 -3.48
CA LEU A 73 10.59 12.66 -4.60
C LEU A 73 11.10 13.19 -5.95
N LYS A 74 11.65 14.41 -6.00
CA LYS A 74 12.02 15.13 -7.24
C LYS A 74 12.87 14.31 -8.20
N GLU A 75 13.88 13.60 -7.70
CA GLU A 75 14.78 12.79 -8.53
C GLU A 75 14.05 11.70 -9.31
N ARG A 76 12.92 11.22 -8.77
CA ARG A 76 12.16 10.13 -9.33
C ARG A 76 10.97 10.57 -10.17
N VAL A 77 10.28 11.64 -9.76
CA VAL A 77 9.06 12.11 -10.44
C VAL A 77 9.32 13.28 -11.40
N GLY A 78 10.48 13.91 -11.31
CA GLY A 78 10.85 15.08 -12.11
C GLY A 78 10.25 16.39 -11.59
N GLY A 79 10.78 17.52 -12.06
CA GLY A 79 10.39 18.86 -11.60
C GLY A 79 8.93 19.20 -11.89
N LYS A 80 8.46 18.96 -13.11
CA LYS A 80 7.08 19.33 -13.51
C LYS A 80 6.01 18.65 -12.67
N THR A 81 6.14 17.34 -12.42
CA THR A 81 5.20 16.58 -11.60
C THR A 81 5.26 17.03 -10.13
N MET A 82 6.46 17.27 -9.61
CA MET A 82 6.64 17.81 -8.26
C MET A 82 5.96 19.17 -8.09
N ASP A 83 6.17 20.10 -9.03
CA ASP A 83 5.58 21.45 -8.98
C ASP A 83 4.04 21.36 -9.03
N ARG A 84 3.50 20.49 -9.90
CA ARG A 84 2.06 20.20 -9.96
C ARG A 84 1.52 19.70 -8.62
N TRP A 85 2.20 18.74 -7.99
CA TRP A 85 1.75 18.19 -6.70
C TRP A 85 1.79 19.19 -5.57
N LEU A 86 2.83 20.03 -5.51
CA LEU A 86 2.91 21.11 -4.54
C LEU A 86 1.79 22.12 -4.75
N GLN A 87 1.48 22.46 -6.01
CA GLN A 87 0.37 23.37 -6.33
C GLN A 87 -0.99 22.79 -5.90
N LEU A 88 -1.28 21.53 -6.25
CA LEU A 88 -2.53 20.87 -5.84
C LEU A 88 -2.71 20.88 -4.31
N CYS A 89 -1.64 20.58 -3.57
CA CYS A 89 -1.68 20.62 -2.12
C CYS A 89 -1.86 22.05 -1.57
N ALA A 90 -1.22 23.06 -2.18
CA ALA A 90 -1.39 24.46 -1.79
C ALA A 90 -2.81 24.99 -2.06
N GLU A 91 -3.48 24.48 -3.09
CA GLU A 91 -4.87 24.78 -3.44
C GLU A 91 -5.89 23.96 -2.62
N GLY A 92 -5.42 23.02 -1.80
CA GLY A 92 -6.26 22.11 -1.01
C GLY A 92 -6.88 20.96 -1.80
N ASP A 93 -6.48 20.76 -3.06
CA ASP A 93 -6.91 19.63 -3.90
C ASP A 93 -6.11 18.36 -3.57
N PHE A 94 -6.27 17.90 -2.34
CA PHE A 94 -5.64 16.68 -1.84
C PHE A 94 -6.20 15.42 -2.50
N GLU A 95 -7.44 15.46 -2.99
CA GLU A 95 -8.03 14.32 -3.70
C GLU A 95 -7.27 14.02 -4.99
N THR A 96 -7.06 15.03 -5.83
CA THR A 96 -6.27 14.89 -7.05
C THR A 96 -4.82 14.56 -6.74
N PHE A 97 -4.20 15.26 -5.77
CA PHE A 97 -2.81 14.98 -5.39
C PHE A 97 -2.60 13.52 -4.94
N VAL A 98 -3.43 13.02 -4.03
CA VAL A 98 -3.32 11.64 -3.52
C VAL A 98 -3.58 10.63 -4.65
N GLY A 99 -4.54 10.91 -5.53
CA GLY A 99 -4.77 10.08 -6.70
C GLY A 99 -3.54 9.98 -7.62
N GLU A 100 -2.92 11.12 -7.91
CA GLU A 100 -1.75 11.19 -8.78
C GLU A 100 -0.52 10.54 -8.19
N ILE A 101 -0.20 10.81 -6.91
CA ILE A 101 0.99 10.21 -6.28
C ILE A 101 0.85 8.68 -6.17
N LEU A 102 -0.37 8.16 -5.98
CA LEU A 102 -0.60 6.72 -6.00
C LEU A 102 -0.29 6.13 -7.37
N VAL A 103 -0.91 6.64 -8.42
CA VAL A 103 -0.79 6.06 -9.77
C VAL A 103 0.60 6.29 -10.38
N GLN A 104 1.19 7.45 -10.17
CA GLN A 104 2.44 7.84 -10.86
C GLN A 104 3.70 7.41 -10.09
N TYR A 105 3.63 7.21 -8.77
CA TYR A 105 4.80 6.89 -7.95
C TYR A 105 4.69 5.54 -7.24
N TYR A 106 3.60 5.29 -6.51
CA TYR A 106 3.48 4.09 -5.68
C TYR A 106 3.06 2.83 -6.46
N ASP A 107 2.06 2.89 -7.33
CA ASP A 107 1.57 1.74 -8.10
C ASP A 107 2.69 1.09 -8.97
N PRO A 108 3.57 1.86 -9.66
CA PRO A 108 4.71 1.29 -10.38
C PRO A 108 5.71 0.58 -9.45
N LEU A 109 5.95 1.14 -8.26
CA LEU A 109 6.85 0.58 -7.26
C LEU A 109 6.44 -0.82 -6.80
N TYR A 110 5.15 -1.00 -6.54
CA TYR A 110 4.61 -2.29 -6.13
C TYR A 110 4.59 -3.30 -7.29
N THR A 111 4.33 -2.84 -8.51
CA THR A 111 4.33 -3.70 -9.70
C THR A 111 5.73 -4.26 -10.00
N HIS A 112 6.78 -3.44 -9.86
CA HIS A 112 8.16 -3.89 -10.11
C HIS A 112 8.69 -4.88 -9.06
N THR A 113 8.26 -4.73 -7.80
CA THR A 113 8.73 -5.57 -6.68
C THR A 113 8.08 -6.95 -6.66
N SER A 114 6.90 -7.09 -7.27
CA SER A 114 6.05 -8.30 -7.16
C SER A 114 6.35 -9.40 -8.20
N GLY A 115 7.14 -9.11 -9.24
CA GLY A 115 7.77 -10.07 -10.15
C GLY A 115 6.98 -11.37 -10.45
N LYS A 116 7.51 -12.52 -10.02
CA LYS A 116 6.92 -13.85 -10.24
C LYS A 116 5.70 -14.15 -9.36
N ALA A 117 5.63 -13.57 -8.16
CA ALA A 117 4.52 -13.79 -7.22
C ALA A 117 3.22 -13.18 -7.74
N ASP A 118 3.29 -12.01 -8.39
CA ASP A 118 2.13 -11.30 -8.95
C ASP A 118 1.44 -12.08 -10.09
N ARG A 119 2.20 -12.85 -10.89
CA ARG A 119 1.67 -13.57 -12.06
C ARG A 119 0.83 -14.80 -11.71
N GLN A 120 0.95 -15.30 -10.49
CA GLN A 120 0.23 -16.47 -9.99
C GLN A 120 -0.65 -16.14 -8.78
N ALA A 121 -0.69 -14.86 -8.38
CA ALA A 121 -1.50 -14.43 -7.26
C ALA A 121 -2.99 -14.54 -7.59
N GLN A 122 -3.78 -15.06 -6.65
CA GLN A 122 -5.23 -14.94 -6.75
C GLN A 122 -5.62 -13.47 -6.67
N GLN A 123 -6.56 -13.04 -7.51
CA GLN A 123 -7.09 -11.69 -7.47
C GLN A 123 -8.36 -11.64 -6.61
N LEU A 124 -8.41 -10.65 -5.72
CA LEU A 124 -9.57 -10.29 -4.93
C LEU A 124 -9.91 -8.82 -5.19
N ASP A 125 -11.01 -8.59 -5.89
CA ASP A 125 -11.49 -7.25 -6.18
C ASP A 125 -12.47 -6.80 -5.09
N ILE A 126 -12.20 -5.63 -4.51
CA ILE A 126 -12.98 -5.02 -3.45
C ILE A 126 -13.56 -3.72 -3.98
N ASP A 127 -14.89 -3.63 -4.07
CA ASP A 127 -15.59 -2.42 -4.50
C ASP A 127 -15.67 -1.32 -3.42
N GLY A 128 -15.24 -1.64 -2.20
CA GLY A 128 -15.25 -0.74 -1.05
C GLY A 128 -16.49 -0.82 -0.17
N SER A 129 -17.43 -1.71 -0.47
CA SER A 129 -18.54 -2.07 0.42
C SER A 129 -18.12 -3.08 1.48
N ASP A 130 -18.76 -3.05 2.65
CA ASP A 130 -18.53 -4.03 3.73
C ASP A 130 -18.72 -5.47 3.21
N ALA A 131 -19.70 -5.69 2.33
CA ALA A 131 -19.95 -6.98 1.70
C ALA A 131 -18.79 -7.47 0.81
N SER A 132 -18.05 -6.60 0.12
CA SER A 132 -16.87 -7.03 -0.64
C SER A 132 -15.68 -7.34 0.28
N TYR A 133 -15.51 -6.61 1.38
CA TYR A 133 -14.52 -6.94 2.41
C TYR A 133 -14.81 -8.29 3.09
N GLU A 134 -16.05 -8.53 3.49
CA GLU A 134 -16.47 -9.79 4.12
C GLU A 134 -16.25 -10.99 3.19
N ARG A 135 -16.62 -10.86 1.92
CA ARG A 135 -16.37 -11.91 0.91
C ARG A 135 -14.88 -12.18 0.73
N ALA A 136 -14.06 -11.12 0.61
CA ALA A 136 -12.62 -11.26 0.46
C ALA A 136 -11.99 -11.93 1.70
N ALA A 137 -12.39 -11.53 2.90
CA ALA A 137 -11.93 -12.13 4.15
C ALA A 137 -12.29 -13.62 4.23
N LYS A 138 -13.53 -13.99 3.89
CA LYS A 138 -13.97 -15.39 3.86
C LYS A 138 -13.14 -16.22 2.87
N GLN A 139 -12.92 -15.71 1.66
CA GLN A 139 -12.11 -16.39 0.64
C GLN A 139 -10.65 -16.57 1.09
N LEU A 140 -10.06 -15.57 1.76
CA LEU A 140 -8.71 -15.66 2.33
C LEU A 140 -8.63 -16.74 3.43
N MET A 141 -9.64 -16.84 4.29
CA MET A 141 -9.68 -17.83 5.37
C MET A 141 -9.85 -19.27 4.85
N GLU A 142 -10.70 -19.46 3.85
CA GLU A 142 -10.88 -20.75 3.17
C GLU A 142 -9.58 -21.26 2.52
N GLN A 143 -8.79 -20.35 1.91
CA GLN A 143 -7.51 -20.70 1.29
C GLN A 143 -6.47 -21.25 2.27
N VAL A 144 -6.44 -20.71 3.48
CA VAL A 144 -5.45 -21.08 4.51
C VAL A 144 -5.93 -22.21 5.42
N GLY A 145 -7.06 -22.83 5.07
CA GLY A 145 -7.58 -24.03 5.75
C GLY A 145 -8.24 -23.75 7.09
N VAL A 146 -8.75 -22.54 7.31
CA VAL A 146 -9.53 -22.18 8.50
C VAL A 146 -10.97 -21.93 8.08
N CYS A 147 -11.83 -22.92 8.32
CA CYS A 147 -13.29 -22.80 8.18
C CYS A 147 -13.91 -22.20 9.46
#